data_AF-A0A7X8Q348-F1
#
_entry.id   AF-A0A7X8Q348-F1
#
_cell.length_a   1.000
_cell.length_b   1.000
_cell.length_c   1.000
_cell.angle_alpha   90.00
_cell.angle_beta   90.00
_cell.angle_gamma   90.00
#
_symmetry.space_group_name_H-M   'P 1'
#
loop_
_entity.id
_entity.type
_entity.pdbx_description
1 polymer ?
#
loop_
_entity_poly.entity_id
_entity_poly.type
_entity_poly.pdbx_seq_one_letter_code
_entity_poly.pdbx_strand_id
1 'polypeptide(L)' 'MKVRCSLCGAEQEITKIHKDYQRLAREPEAVYICNYCSRRVQYQAKETQKPQRPI' A
#
# COMPACT_ATOMS: atom_id res chain seq x y z
N MET A 1 15.93 -5.51 -1.95
CA MET A 1 15.09 -6.72 -1.96
C MET A 1 13.93 -6.48 -2.90
N LYS A 2 13.60 -7.44 -3.75
CA LYS A 2 12.48 -7.29 -4.69
C LYS A 2 11.20 -7.81 -4.04
N VAL A 3 10.16 -6.99 -4.05
CA VAL A 3 8.88 -7.30 -3.41
C VAL A 3 7.75 -6.94 -4.36
N ARG A 4 6.74 -7.80 -4.42
CA ARG A 4 5.58 -7.63 -5.29
C ARG A 4 4.42 -7.01 -4.51
N CYS A 5 3.79 -5.99 -5.08
CA CYS A 5 2.57 -5.39 -4.51
C CYS A 5 1.40 -6.37 -4.61
N SER A 6 0.70 -6.62 -3.50
CA SER A 6 -0.46 -7.52 -3.45
C SER A 6 -1.70 -6.95 -4.16
N LEU A 7 -1.73 -5.64 -4.44
CA LEU A 7 -2.88 -4.98 -5.09
C LEU A 7 -2.73 -4.87 -6.61
N CYS A 8 -1.58 -4.41 -7.11
CA CYS A 8 -1.35 -4.22 -8.55
C CYS A 8 -0.39 -5.25 -9.16
N GLY A 9 0.27 -6.06 -8.34
CA GLY A 9 1.25 -7.04 -8.82
C GLY A 9 2.58 -6.44 -9.28
N ALA A 10 2.79 -5.12 -9.17
CA ALA A 10 4.04 -4.46 -9.56
C ALA A 10 5.19 -4.87 -8.63
N GLU A 11 6.35 -5.13 -9.22
CA GLU A 11 7.57 -5.47 -8.51
C GLU A 11 8.36 -4.19 -8.19
N GLN A 12 8.77 -4.02 -6.94
CA GLN A 12 9.54 -2.86 -6.49
C GLN A 12 10.76 -3.30 -5.71
N GLU A 13 11.86 -2.57 -5.90
CA GLU A 13 13.06 -2.77 -5.13
C GLU A 13 13.02 -1.94 -3.85
N ILE A 14 12.96 -2.64 -2.72
CA ILE A 14 12.92 -2.04 -1.40
C ILE A 14 14.33 -2.07 -0.79
N THR A 15 14.80 -0.92 -0.32
CA THR A 15 16.09 -0.76 0.38
C THR A 15 15.88 -0.77 1.89
N LYS A 16 16.96 -0.92 2.67
CA LYS A 16 16.95 -0.96 4.16
C LYS A 16 16.34 0.28 4.82
N ILE A 17 16.24 1.38 4.08
CA ILE A 17 15.72 2.67 4.53
C ILE A 17 14.19 2.70 4.45
N HIS A 18 13.58 1.84 3.64
CA HIS A 18 12.14 1.84 3.46
C HIS A 18 11.44 1.35 4.73
N LYS A 19 10.37 2.04 5.14
CA LYS A 19 9.58 1.73 6.34
C LYS A 19 9.13 0.26 6.41
N ASP A 20 8.80 -0.32 5.26
CA ASP A 20 8.30 -1.68 5.15
C ASP A 20 9.43 -2.72 5.12
N TYR A 21 10.70 -2.30 5.07
CA TYR A 21 11.83 -3.21 4.95
C TYR A 21 11.94 -4.15 6.14
N GLN A 22 11.88 -3.61 7.37
CA GLN A 22 11.95 -4.44 8.58
C GLN A 22 10.81 -5.44 8.70
N ARG A 23 9.60 -5.05 8.29
CA ARG A 23 8.42 -5.93 8.35
C ARG A 23 8.56 -7.07 7.34
N LEU A 24 8.89 -6.76 6.09
CA LEU A 24 9.06 -7.75 5.03
C LEU A 24 10.30 -8.64 5.22
N ALA A 25 11.33 -8.13 5.89
CA ALA A 25 12.51 -8.93 6.24
C ALA A 25 12.24 -9.91 7.39
N ARG A 26 11.31 -9.60 8.30
CA ARG A 26 10.90 -10.50 9.40
C ARG A 26 9.88 -11.53 8.93
N GLU A 27 8.92 -11.10 8.11
CA GLU A 27 7.84 -11.92 7.59
C GLU A 27 7.80 -11.81 6.05
N PRO A 28 8.35 -12.79 5.32
CA PRO A 28 8.41 -12.74 3.86
C PRO A 28 7.02 -12.86 3.20
N GLU A 29 6.03 -13.37 3.93
CA GLU A 29 4.62 -13.45 3.49
C GLU A 29 3.82 -12.18 3.84
N ALA A 30 4.44 -11.17 4.46
CA ALA A 30 3.74 -9.95 4.83
C ALA A 30 3.23 -9.22 3.58
N VAL A 31 1.97 -8.75 3.67
CA VAL A 31 1.31 -8.02 2.59
C VAL A 31 2.06 -6.71 2.32
N TYR A 32 2.55 -6.57 1.09
CA TYR A 32 3.14 -5.32 0.62
C TYR A 32 2.16 -4.57 -0.29
N ILE A 33 1.95 -3.29 0.02
CA ILE A 33 1.17 -2.39 -0.81
C ILE A 33 2.08 -1.25 -1.28
N CYS A 34 2.20 -1.09 -2.60
CA CYS A 34 3.00 -0.01 -3.16
C CYS A 34 2.37 1.35 -2.86
N ASN A 35 3.20 2.40 -2.91
CA ASN A 35 2.77 3.77 -2.60
C ASN A 35 1.55 4.22 -3.44
N TYR A 36 1.57 3.89 -4.74
CA TYR A 36 0.47 4.22 -5.65
C TYR A 36 -0.86 3.60 -5.23
N CYS A 37 -0.88 2.28 -4.98
CA CYS A 37 -2.08 1.59 -4.55
C CYS A 37 -2.55 2.07 -3.18
N SER A 38 -1.61 2.32 -2.25
CA SER A 38 -1.93 2.88 -0.93
C SER A 38 -2.65 4.22 -1.06
N ARG A 39 -2.13 5.12 -1.88
CA ARG A 39 -2.71 6.45 -2.11
C ARG A 39 -4.08 6.37 -2.81
N ARG A 40 -4.24 5.44 -3.77
CA ARG A 40 -5.52 5.22 -4.44
C ARG A 40 -6.60 4.77 -3.47
N VAL A 41 -6.30 3.78 -2.63
CA VAL A 41 -7.24 3.26 -1.61
C VAL A 41 -7.61 4.36 -0.62
N GLN A 42 -6.63 5.15 -0.16
CA GLN A 42 -6.90 6.29 0.73
C GLN A 42 -7.82 7.33 0.09
N TYR A 43 -7.63 7.64 -1.20
CA TYR A 43 -8.47 8.59 -1.91
C TYR A 43 -9.91 8.06 -2.02
N GLN A 44 -10.07 6.81 -2.46
CA GLN A 44 -11.39 6.16 -2.57
C GLN A 44 -12.12 6.13 -1.22
N ALA A 45 -11.43 5.73 -0.15
CA ALA A 45 -12.02 5.70 1.19
C ALA A 45 -12.51 7.08 1.65
N LYS A 46 -11.74 8.14 1.37
CA LYS A 46 -12.15 9.52 1.66
C LYS A 46 -13.37 9.94 0.86
N GLU A 47 -13.47 9.56 -0.42
CA GLU A 47 -14.64 9.87 -1.23
C GLU A 47 -15.90 9.18 -0.74
N THR A 48 -15.81 7.90 -0.37
CA THR A 48 -16.94 7.14 0.20
C THR A 48 -17.40 7.70 1.55
N GLN A 49 -16.48 8.26 2.35
CA GLN A 49 -16.80 8.89 3.63
C GLN A 49 -17.36 10.32 3.51
N LYS A 50 -17.38 10.91 2.31
CA LYS A 50 -17.98 12.24 2.15
C LYS A 50 -19.46 12.13 2.56
N PRO A 51 -19.92 12.94 3.54
CA PRO A 51 -21.32 12.91 3.94
C PRO A 51 -22.18 13.24 2.72
N GLN A 52 -23.20 12.42 2.45
CA GLN A 52 -24.19 12.77 1.42
C GLN A 52 -24.83 14.08 1.84
N ARG A 53 -24.83 15.06 0.93
CA ARG A 53 -25.48 16.34 1.21
C ARG A 53 -26.96 16.04 1.50
N PRO A 54 -27.53 16.52 2.62
CA PRO A 54 -28.96 16.46 2.81
C PRO A 54 -29.63 17.23 1.65
N ILE A 55 -30.68 16.63 1.10
CA ILE A 55 -31.46 17.14 -0.03
C ILE A 55 -32.18 18.42 0.40
#